data_AF-A0A7V0S4R6-F1
#
_entry.id   AF-A0A7V0S4R6-F1
#
_cell.length_a   1.000
_cell.length_b   1.000
_cell.length_c   1.000
_cell.angle_alpha   90.00
_cell.angle_beta   90.00
_cell.angle_gamma   90.00
#
_symmetry.space_group_name_H-M   'P 1'
#
loop_
_entity.id
_entity.type
_entity.pdbx_description
1 polymer ?
#
loop_
_entity_poly.entity_id
_entity_poly.type
_entity_poly.pdbx_seq_one_letter_code
_entity_poly.pdbx_strand_id
1 'polypeptide(L)'
;MKRILLCPLFLIISLFAAEPTGEEILDKIIKHMNPENAKGIMEQTIITTTGEKRTFRYETYMANSGEKSLMRYLEPSRVKGNALLMTNYSDNIWMYNRRTGRVRKLASSAKNQKFEGSDFTYADMGSGESWKDEYTPIL
;
A
#
# COMPACT_ATOMS: atom_id res chain seq x y z
N MET A 1 -51.06 33.60 35.84
CA MET A 1 -50.70 32.17 35.87
C MET A 1 -51.06 31.52 34.52
N LYS A 2 -50.12 31.43 33.57
CA LYS A 2 -50.26 30.53 32.42
C LYS A 2 -48.88 29.90 32.21
N ARG A 3 -48.82 28.61 32.51
CA ARG A 3 -47.60 27.80 32.50
C ARG A 3 -47.09 27.70 31.07
N ILE A 4 -45.80 27.99 30.92
CA ILE A 4 -45.01 27.73 29.72
C ILE A 4 -45.02 26.21 29.50
N LEU A 5 -45.71 25.74 28.47
CA LEU A 5 -45.55 24.39 27.92
C LEU A 5 -44.45 24.47 26.85
N LEU A 6 -43.19 24.53 27.30
CA LEU A 6 -42.04 24.41 26.42
C LEU A 6 -41.67 22.92 26.30
N CYS A 7 -41.73 22.45 25.06
CA CYS A 7 -40.90 21.38 24.51
C CYS A 7 -41.26 19.91 24.85
N PRO A 8 -42.01 19.25 23.93
CA PRO A 8 -41.78 17.85 23.58
C PRO A 8 -41.15 17.76 22.18
N LEU A 9 -40.23 18.67 21.82
CA LEU A 9 -39.54 18.65 20.51
C LEU A 9 -38.06 18.24 20.63
N PHE A 10 -37.58 17.93 21.83
CA PHE A 10 -36.18 17.57 22.06
C PHE A 10 -35.92 16.05 22.12
N LEU A 11 -36.93 15.20 21.93
CA LEU A 11 -36.80 13.75 22.12
C LEU A 11 -36.75 12.92 20.82
N ILE A 12 -36.71 13.55 19.64
CA ILE A 12 -36.65 12.84 18.34
C ILE A 12 -35.26 12.97 17.67
N ILE A 13 -34.31 13.67 18.30
CA ILE A 13 -32.92 13.83 17.79
C ILE A 13 -32.02 12.67 18.28
N SER A 14 -32.57 11.50 18.60
CA SER A 14 -31.79 10.27 18.57
C SER A 14 -31.52 9.95 17.10
N LEU A 15 -30.58 10.70 16.50
CA LEU A 15 -29.97 10.34 15.23
C LEU A 15 -29.51 8.88 15.35
N PHE A 16 -30.07 8.03 14.51
CA PHE A 16 -29.43 6.80 14.12
C PHE A 16 -28.09 7.18 13.48
N ALA A 17 -27.02 7.23 14.26
CA ALA A 17 -25.69 7.10 13.71
C ALA A 17 -25.61 5.66 13.18
N ALA A 18 -25.83 5.49 11.88
CA ALA A 18 -25.61 4.21 11.24
C ALA A 18 -24.15 3.79 11.50
N GLU A 19 -23.97 2.57 11.98
CA GLU A 19 -22.63 2.02 12.11
C GLU A 19 -21.99 1.97 10.73
N PRO A 20 -20.71 2.38 10.59
CA PRO A 20 -20.05 2.37 9.30
C PRO A 20 -20.00 0.93 8.77
N THR A 21 -20.26 0.78 7.48
CA THR A 21 -20.13 -0.52 6.80
C THR A 21 -18.66 -0.97 6.80
N GLY A 22 -18.44 -2.27 6.60
CA GLY A 22 -17.07 -2.79 6.54
C GLY A 22 -16.27 -2.19 5.37
N GLU A 23 -16.94 -1.85 4.27
CA GLU A 23 -16.35 -1.13 3.14
C GLU A 23 -15.90 0.28 3.54
N GLU A 24 -16.74 1.05 4.23
CA GLU A 24 -16.40 2.40 4.71
C GLU A 24 -15.22 2.39 5.68
N ILE A 25 -15.12 1.36 6.53
CA ILE A 25 -13.99 1.18 7.44
C ILE A 25 -12.71 0.90 6.63
N LEU A 26 -12.76 -0.02 5.68
CA LEU A 26 -11.59 -0.37 4.84
C LEU A 26 -11.14 0.82 3.99
N ASP A 27 -12.05 1.53 3.34
CA ASP A 27 -11.74 2.74 2.57
C ASP A 27 -11.05 3.79 3.46
N LYS A 28 -11.53 3.98 4.69
CA LYS A 28 -10.92 4.92 5.63
C LYS A 28 -9.50 4.51 6.05
N ILE A 29 -9.28 3.21 6.29
CA ILE A 29 -7.96 2.66 6.61
C ILE A 29 -7.00 2.87 5.44
N ILE A 30 -7.41 2.45 4.23
CA ILE A 30 -6.57 2.53 3.03
C ILE A 30 -6.21 3.97 2.70
N LYS A 31 -7.19 4.90 2.78
CA LYS A 31 -6.94 6.33 2.58
C LYS A 31 -5.93 6.91 3.57
N HIS A 32 -5.91 6.41 4.80
CA HIS A 32 -4.93 6.85 5.79
C HIS A 32 -3.55 6.21 5.56
N MET A 33 -3.50 4.95 5.13
CA MET A 33 -2.24 4.25 4.85
C MET A 33 -1.55 4.76 3.57
N ASN A 34 -2.33 5.24 2.60
CA ASN A 34 -1.83 5.69 1.29
C ASN A 34 -2.02 7.21 1.12
N PRO A 35 -1.15 8.05 1.72
CA PRO A 35 -1.18 9.48 1.46
C PRO A 35 -0.92 9.80 -0.02
N GLU A 36 -1.32 10.99 -0.46
CA GLU A 36 -1.21 11.39 -1.87
C GLU A 36 0.20 11.21 -2.44
N ASN A 37 1.23 11.59 -1.68
CA ASN A 37 2.62 11.30 -2.00
C ASN A 37 3.36 10.88 -0.73
N ALA A 38 4.32 9.97 -0.88
CA ALA A 38 5.22 9.59 0.21
C ALA A 38 6.64 9.40 -0.28
N LYS A 39 7.60 9.57 0.63
CA LYS A 39 9.01 9.26 0.42
C LYS A 39 9.56 8.64 1.69
N GLY A 40 10.42 7.63 1.56
CA GLY A 40 11.07 7.01 2.70
C GLY A 40 12.37 6.31 2.37
N ILE A 41 13.10 5.94 3.41
CA ILE A 41 14.18 4.96 3.35
C ILE A 41 13.69 3.74 4.11
N MET A 42 13.79 2.58 3.49
CA MET A 42 13.39 1.30 4.09
C MET A 42 14.60 0.37 4.15
N GLU A 43 14.64 -0.43 5.21
CA GLU A 43 15.58 -1.54 5.36
C GLU A 43 14.78 -2.83 5.56
N GLN A 44 15.08 -3.84 4.74
CA GLN A 44 14.43 -5.13 4.77
C GLN A 44 15.48 -6.21 4.97
N THR A 45 15.31 -7.02 6.01
CA THR A 45 16.13 -8.21 6.25
C THR A 45 15.31 -9.47 5.99
N ILE A 46 15.75 -10.27 5.02
CA ILE A 46 15.17 -11.55 4.66
C ILE A 46 15.97 -12.65 5.37
N ILE A 47 15.28 -13.50 6.13
CA ILE A 47 15.86 -14.71 6.74
C ILE A 47 15.29 -15.92 6.01
N THR A 48 16.16 -16.67 5.35
CA THR A 48 15.75 -17.85 4.57
C THR A 48 15.46 -19.05 5.46
N THR A 49 14.83 -20.08 4.90
CA THR A 49 14.58 -21.36 5.59
C THR A 49 15.87 -22.08 6.04
N THR A 50 17.01 -21.78 5.41
CA THR A 50 18.33 -22.30 5.81
C THR A 50 19.02 -21.46 6.89
N GLY A 51 18.42 -20.33 7.28
CA GLY A 51 18.97 -19.38 8.26
C GLY A 51 19.88 -18.30 7.67
N GLU A 52 20.13 -18.30 6.35
CA GLU A 52 20.89 -17.24 5.68
C GLU A 52 20.14 -15.90 5.76
N LYS A 53 20.87 -14.82 6.03
CA LYS A 53 20.32 -13.46 6.12
C LYS A 53 20.75 -12.61 4.92
N ARG A 54 19.80 -11.87 4.35
CA ARG A 54 20.05 -10.89 3.28
C ARG A 54 19.37 -9.58 3.64
N THR A 55 20.13 -8.49 3.72
CA THR A 55 19.60 -7.16 4.06
C THR A 55 19.72 -6.22 2.85
N PHE A 56 18.62 -5.53 2.56
CA PHE A 56 18.51 -4.55 1.50
C PHE A 56 18.09 -3.22 2.10
N ARG A 57 18.70 -2.13 1.63
CA ARG A 57 18.26 -0.78 1.96
C ARG A 57 17.88 -0.05 0.68
N TYR A 58 16.75 0.62 0.67
CA TYR A 58 16.25 1.30 -0.52
C TYR A 58 15.53 2.59 -0.18
N GLU A 59 15.62 3.55 -1.11
CA GLU A 59 14.81 4.75 -1.12
C GLU A 59 13.53 4.46 -1.89
N THR A 60 12.39 4.82 -1.31
CA THR A 60 11.07 4.63 -1.92
C THR A 60 10.38 5.97 -2.12
N TYR A 61 9.62 6.06 -3.21
CA TYR A 61 8.75 7.18 -3.55
C TYR A 61 7.40 6.60 -3.93
N MET A 62 6.34 7.24 -3.48
CA MET A 62 4.96 6.90 -3.81
C MET A 62 4.26 8.17 -4.27
N ALA A 63 3.41 8.04 -5.28
CA ALA A 63 2.61 9.13 -5.82
C ALA A 63 1.20 8.65 -6.15
N ASN A 64 0.28 9.61 -6.27
CA ASN A 64 -1.14 9.39 -6.61
C ASN A 64 -1.79 8.37 -5.67
N SER A 65 -1.62 8.55 -4.36
CA SER A 65 -2.20 7.66 -3.35
C SER A 65 -1.88 6.17 -3.58
N GLY A 66 -0.69 5.90 -4.13
CA GLY A 66 -0.20 4.54 -4.33
C GLY A 66 -0.28 3.97 -5.73
N GLU A 67 -0.94 4.66 -6.66
CA GLU A 67 -1.02 4.23 -8.06
C GLU A 67 0.37 4.05 -8.70
N LYS A 68 1.36 4.83 -8.24
CA LYS A 68 2.74 4.80 -8.72
C LYS A 68 3.72 4.70 -7.55
N SER A 69 4.67 3.76 -7.65
CA SER A 69 5.78 3.66 -6.71
C SER A 69 7.12 3.48 -7.44
N LEU A 70 8.17 4.08 -6.89
CA LEU A 70 9.55 3.94 -7.35
C LEU A 70 10.41 3.53 -6.17
N MET A 71 11.08 2.39 -6.30
CA MET A 71 12.06 1.90 -5.35
C MET A 71 13.45 1.93 -5.98
N ARG A 72 14.44 2.48 -5.27
CA ARG A 72 15.85 2.50 -5.70
C ARG A 72 16.74 1.90 -4.62
N TYR A 73 17.50 0.87 -4.98
CA TYR A 73 18.42 0.23 -4.04
C TYR A 73 19.56 1.16 -3.65
N LEU A 74 19.78 1.30 -2.35
CA LEU A 74 20.93 1.98 -1.75
C LEU A 74 22.00 0.95 -1.36
N GLU A 75 21.59 -0.20 -0.83
CA GLU A 75 22.45 -1.30 -0.39
C GLU A 75 21.80 -2.66 -0.67
N PRO A 76 22.59 -3.74 -0.87
CA PRO A 76 24.06 -3.78 -0.90
C PRO A 76 24.66 -3.25 -2.22
N SER A 77 25.99 -3.09 -2.25
CA SER A 77 26.74 -2.56 -3.40
C SER A 77 26.43 -3.28 -4.73
N ARG A 78 26.18 -4.59 -4.68
CA ARG A 78 25.84 -5.43 -5.84
C ARG A 78 24.58 -4.96 -6.59
N VAL A 79 23.60 -4.40 -5.88
CA VAL A 79 22.32 -3.96 -6.45
C VAL A 79 22.13 -2.44 -6.40
N LYS A 80 23.04 -1.71 -5.74
CA LYS A 80 22.99 -0.27 -5.58
C LYS A 80 22.72 0.45 -6.91
N GLY A 81 21.66 1.24 -6.92
CA GLY A 81 21.19 2.04 -8.05
C GLY A 81 20.35 1.28 -9.08
N ASN A 82 20.15 -0.02 -8.95
CA ASN A 82 19.01 -0.67 -9.61
C ASN A 82 17.71 -0.04 -9.09
N ALA A 83 16.65 -0.10 -9.89
CA ALA A 83 15.37 0.46 -9.49
C ALA A 83 14.21 -0.40 -9.98
N LEU A 84 13.10 -0.32 -9.26
CA LEU A 84 11.80 -0.83 -9.68
C LEU A 84 10.80 0.31 -9.74
N LEU A 85 10.09 0.41 -10.85
CA LEU A 85 8.96 1.31 -11.04
C LEU A 85 7.70 0.47 -11.16
N MET A 86 6.72 0.75 -10.33
CA MET A 86 5.42 0.10 -10.30
C MET A 86 4.36 1.14 -10.61
N THR A 87 3.44 0.82 -11.52
CA THR A 87 2.39 1.73 -11.98
C THR A 87 1.09 0.96 -12.12
N ASN A 88 -0.04 1.67 -12.05
CA ASN A 88 -1.37 1.07 -12.03
C ASN A 88 -1.50 0.06 -10.88
N TYR A 89 -1.19 0.51 -9.66
CA TYR A 89 -1.31 -0.31 -8.44
C TYR A 89 -0.58 -1.67 -8.58
N SER A 90 0.67 -1.63 -9.03
CA SER A 90 1.53 -2.81 -9.24
C SER A 90 1.21 -3.71 -10.43
N ASP A 91 0.22 -3.41 -11.27
CA ASP A 91 -0.05 -4.21 -12.48
C ASP A 91 1.05 -4.10 -13.54
N ASN A 92 1.75 -2.98 -13.56
CA ASN A 92 2.86 -2.73 -14.48
C ASN A 92 4.15 -2.54 -13.68
N ILE A 93 5.04 -3.53 -13.77
CA ILE A 93 6.33 -3.52 -13.07
C ILE A 93 7.46 -3.40 -14.08
N TRP A 94 8.30 -2.39 -13.88
CA TRP A 94 9.49 -2.12 -14.69
C TRP A 94 10.73 -2.22 -13.81
N MET A 95 11.75 -2.91 -14.30
CA MET A 95 13.01 -3.08 -13.60
C MET A 95 14.13 -2.42 -14.38
N TYR A 96 14.83 -1.50 -13.74
CA TYR A 96 16.04 -0.86 -14.25
C TYR A 96 17.29 -1.52 -13.64
N ASN A 97 18.25 -1.85 -14.49
CA ASN A 97 19.55 -2.35 -14.08
C ASN A 97 20.64 -1.31 -14.36
N ARG A 98 21.23 -0.75 -13.29
CA ARG A 98 22.25 0.30 -13.41
C ARG A 98 23.47 -0.16 -14.20
N ARG A 99 23.94 -1.39 -13.98
CA ARG A 99 25.18 -1.89 -14.59
C ARG A 99 25.08 -1.99 -16.12
N THR A 100 23.89 -2.31 -16.64
CA THR A 100 23.65 -2.47 -18.08
C THR A 100 22.96 -1.26 -18.72
N GLY A 101 22.40 -0.35 -17.91
CA GLY A 101 21.60 0.78 -18.38
C GLY A 101 20.25 0.37 -18.99
N ARG A 102 19.82 -0.88 -18.81
CA ARG A 102 18.61 -1.43 -19.44
C ARG A 102 17.40 -1.37 -18.53
N VAL A 103 16.25 -1.08 -19.14
CA VAL A 103 14.93 -1.18 -18.52
C VAL A 103 14.19 -2.36 -19.14
N ARG A 104 13.55 -3.19 -18.33
CA ARG A 104 12.67 -4.27 -18.79
C ARG A 104 11.33 -4.23 -18.08
N LYS A 105 10.25 -4.51 -18.81
CA LYS A 105 8.94 -4.81 -18.21
C LYS A 105 8.96 -6.25 -17.71
N LEU A 106 8.45 -6.50 -16.51
CA LEU A 106 8.17 -7.85 -16.04
C LEU A 106 6.82 -8.31 -16.59
N ALA A 107 6.63 -9.62 -16.76
CA ALA A 107 5.34 -10.16 -17.15
C ALA A 107 4.27 -9.78 -16.09
N SER A 108 3.01 -9.62 -16.49
CA SER A 108 1.93 -9.24 -15.55
C SER A 108 1.78 -10.22 -14.38
N SER A 109 2.08 -11.51 -14.60
CA SER A 109 2.10 -12.53 -13.54
C SER A 109 3.19 -12.31 -12.49
N ALA A 110 4.19 -11.46 -12.75
CA ALA A 110 5.23 -11.13 -11.79
C ALA A 110 4.68 -10.46 -10.54
N LYS A 111 3.51 -9.80 -10.60
CA LYS A 111 2.89 -9.18 -9.41
C LYS A 111 2.66 -10.19 -8.28
N ASN A 112 2.38 -11.45 -8.63
CA ASN A 112 2.14 -12.54 -7.68
C ASN A 112 3.42 -13.28 -7.25
N GLN A 113 4.59 -12.89 -7.76
CA GLN A 113 5.86 -13.53 -7.41
C GLN A 113 6.47 -12.89 -6.16
N LYS A 114 7.27 -13.69 -5.43
CA LYS A 114 8.02 -13.22 -4.25
C LYS A 114 8.98 -12.08 -4.63
N PHE A 115 8.82 -10.95 -3.97
CA PHE A 115 9.72 -9.81 -4.03
C PHE A 115 11.08 -10.19 -3.44
N GLU A 116 12.12 -10.26 -4.29
CA GLU A 116 13.49 -10.63 -3.91
C GLU A 116 13.65 -11.99 -3.19
N GLY A 117 12.67 -12.88 -3.35
CA GLY A 117 12.61 -14.14 -2.61
C GLY A 117 12.31 -13.97 -1.13
N SER A 118 11.67 -12.87 -0.74
CA SER A 118 11.11 -12.64 0.59
C SER A 118 9.74 -13.31 0.76
N ASP A 119 9.05 -12.99 1.84
CA ASP A 119 7.67 -13.41 2.08
C ASP A 119 6.64 -12.45 1.50
N PHE A 120 7.07 -11.27 1.03
CA PHE A 120 6.23 -10.33 0.29
C PHE A 120 6.21 -10.67 -1.20
N THR A 121 5.10 -10.40 -1.85
CA THR A 121 4.97 -10.38 -3.30
C THR A 121 5.32 -9.01 -3.86
N TYR A 122 5.47 -8.90 -5.18
CA TYR A 122 5.58 -7.59 -5.80
C TYR A 122 4.31 -6.75 -5.56
N ALA A 123 3.11 -7.35 -5.59
CA ALA A 123 1.87 -6.63 -5.33
C ALA A 123 1.88 -5.95 -3.94
N ASP A 124 2.39 -6.63 -2.91
CA ASP A 124 2.49 -6.11 -1.54
C ASP A 124 3.42 -4.90 -1.39
N MET A 125 4.36 -4.72 -2.32
CA MET A 125 5.31 -3.59 -2.30
C MET A 125 4.72 -2.32 -2.91
N GLY A 126 3.63 -2.44 -3.67
CA GLY A 126 2.84 -1.29 -4.07
C GLY A 126 1.74 -1.03 -3.05
N SER A 127 1.05 0.07 -3.27
CA SER A 127 -0.19 0.40 -2.57
C SER A 127 -1.33 0.30 -3.57
N GLY A 128 -2.54 0.03 -3.09
CA GLY A 128 -3.70 -0.05 -3.97
C GLY A 128 -4.99 -0.39 -3.25
N GLU A 129 -6.04 -0.52 -4.05
CA GLU A 129 -7.39 -0.87 -3.62
C GLU A 129 -7.71 -2.34 -3.87
N SER A 130 -6.69 -3.23 -3.90
CA SER A 130 -6.87 -4.64 -4.25
C SER A 130 -7.90 -5.35 -3.37
N TRP A 131 -8.11 -4.86 -2.14
CA TRP A 131 -9.14 -5.36 -1.25
C TRP A 131 -10.54 -5.35 -1.88
N LYS A 132 -10.84 -4.39 -2.77
CA LYS A 132 -12.16 -4.27 -3.43
C LYS A 132 -12.42 -5.46 -4.38
N ASP A 133 -11.37 -6.02 -4.95
CA ASP A 133 -11.45 -7.17 -5.86
C ASP A 133 -11.23 -8.51 -5.12
N GLU A 134 -10.53 -8.48 -4.00
CA GLU A 134 -10.04 -9.68 -3.30
C GLU A 134 -10.82 -10.04 -2.03
N TYR A 135 -11.56 -9.08 -1.45
CA TYR A 135 -12.17 -9.23 -0.14
C TYR A 135 -13.56 -8.59 -0.05
N THR A 136 -14.54 -9.36 0.42
CA THR A 136 -15.86 -8.83 0.78
C THR A 136 -15.93 -8.65 2.30
N PRO A 137 -15.96 -7.41 2.82
CA PRO A 137 -16.03 -7.19 4.24
C PRO A 137 -17.41 -7.57 4.79
N ILE A 138 -17.40 -8.39 5.83
CA ILE A 138 -18.60 -8.77 6.61
C ILE A 138 -18.38 -8.23 8.02
N LEU A 139 -19.35 -7.46 8.52
CA LEU A 139 -19.39 -6.97 9.91
C LEU A 139 -20.29 -7.85 10.77
#